data_AF-A0A2M7ISU0-F1
#
_entry.id   AF-A0A2M7ISU0-F1
#
_cell.length_a   1.000
_cell.length_b   1.000
_cell.length_c   1.000
_cell.angle_alpha   90.00
_cell.angle_beta   90.00
_cell.angle_gamma   90.00
#
_symmetry.space_group_name_H-M   'P 1'
#
loop_
_entity.id
_entity.type
_entity.pdbx_description
1 polymer ?
#
loop_
_entity_poly.entity_id
_entity_poly.type
_entity_poly.pdbx_seq_one_letter_code
_entity_poly.pdbx_strand_id
1 'polypeptide(L)' 'MLDATVEEVMGSSFPSLDEKTDLQIVKKHLAESPAVLVLEFGRIIDIVTRYDIIEYASSL' A
#
# COMPACT_ATOMS: atom_id res chain seq x y z
N MET A 1 -11.03 24.62 1.20
CA MET A 1 -10.91 23.40 0.38
C MET A 1 -12.16 22.52 0.46
N LEU A 2 -13.36 23.08 0.68
CA LEU A 2 -14.57 22.23 0.76
C LEU A 2 -15.13 21.87 -0.64
N ASP A 3 -14.74 22.63 -1.67
CA ASP A 3 -15.22 22.44 -3.05
C ASP A 3 -14.21 21.74 -3.97
N ALA A 4 -13.04 21.36 -3.45
CA ALA A 4 -12.02 20.67 -4.24
C ALA A 4 -12.39 19.19 -4.43
N THR A 5 -12.26 18.69 -5.64
CA THR A 5 -12.44 17.29 -6.00
C THR A 5 -11.32 16.42 -5.41
N VAL A 6 -11.57 15.11 -5.31
CA VAL A 6 -10.54 14.15 -4.86
C VAL A 6 -9.30 14.22 -5.75
N GLU A 7 -9.48 14.32 -7.07
CA GLU A 7 -8.37 14.39 -8.03
C GLU A 7 -7.49 15.63 -7.82
N GLU A 8 -8.07 16.76 -7.41
CA GLU A 8 -7.32 18.00 -7.15
C GLU A 8 -6.50 17.97 -5.86
N VAL A 9 -6.86 17.10 -4.90
CA VAL A 9 -6.21 17.02 -3.59
C VAL A 9 -5.37 15.75 -3.41
N MET A 10 -5.69 14.71 -4.18
CA MET A 10 -4.98 13.44 -4.16
C MET A 10 -3.60 13.62 -4.78
N GLY A 11 -2.57 13.25 -4.04
CA GLY A 11 -1.22 13.13 -4.58
C GLY A 11 -1.08 11.93 -5.53
N SER A 12 0.15 11.62 -5.93
CA SER A 12 0.40 10.38 -6.69
C SER A 12 -0.05 9.14 -5.90
N SER A 13 -0.58 8.14 -6.62
CA SER A 13 -0.97 6.86 -6.01
C SER A 13 0.23 6.16 -5.37
N PHE A 14 -0.06 5.30 -4.39
CA PHE A 14 0.95 4.42 -3.80
C PHE A 14 1.39 3.33 -4.78
N PRO A 15 2.61 2.76 -4.61
CA PRO A 15 3.03 1.60 -5.37
C PRO A 15 2.00 0.48 -5.27
N SER A 16 1.70 -0.16 -6.40
CA SER A 16 0.77 -1.29 -6.45
C SER A 16 1.53 -2.57 -6.75
N LEU A 17 1.29 -3.62 -5.95
CA LEU A 17 2.02 -4.89 -6.01
C LEU A 17 1.02 -6.05 -6.15
N ASP A 18 1.40 -7.11 -6.87
CA ASP A 18 0.61 -8.34 -6.96
C ASP A 18 0.52 -9.02 -5.59
N GLU A 19 -0.62 -9.62 -5.26
CA GLU A 19 -0.86 -10.34 -3.99
C GLU A 19 0.18 -11.42 -3.67
N LYS A 20 0.87 -11.95 -4.70
CA LYS A 20 1.91 -13.00 -4.56
C LYS A 20 3.31 -12.41 -4.43
N THR A 21 3.44 -11.08 -4.34
CA THR A 21 4.72 -10.40 -4.18
C THR A 21 5.35 -10.79 -2.84
N ASP A 22 6.64 -11.15 -2.88
CA ASP A 22 7.38 -11.55 -1.69
C ASP A 22 7.44 -10.42 -0.63
N LEU A 23 7.31 -10.81 0.64
CA LEU A 23 7.28 -9.90 1.77
C LEU A 23 8.53 -9.00 1.86
N GLN A 24 9.71 -9.46 1.43
CA GLN A 24 10.93 -8.63 1.40
C GLN A 24 10.83 -7.50 0.38
N ILE A 25 10.19 -7.75 -0.76
CA ILE A 25 9.93 -6.73 -1.78
C ILE A 25 8.91 -5.71 -1.24
N VAL A 26 7.85 -6.18 -0.59
CA VAL A 26 6.87 -5.31 0.08
C VAL A 26 7.55 -4.40 1.11
N LYS A 27 8.40 -4.95 1.99
CA LYS A 27 9.18 -4.19 2.98
C LYS A 27 10.07 -3.13 2.34
N LYS A 28 10.71 -3.44 1.20
CA LYS A 28 11.52 -2.47 0.45
C LYS A 28 10.69 -1.30 -0.06
N HIS A 29 9.49 -1.54 -0.57
CA HIS A 29 8.59 -0.45 -0.97
C HIS A 29 8.11 0.38 0.23
N LEU A 30 7.80 -0.25 1.35
CA LEU A 30 7.36 0.41 2.58
C LEU A 30 8.47 1.22 3.30
N ALA A 31 9.73 1.04 2.91
CA ALA A 31 10.84 1.88 3.37
C ALA A 31 10.78 3.29 2.76
N GLU A 32 10.32 3.39 1.50
CA GLU A 32 10.27 4.65 0.73
C GLU A 32 8.84 5.21 0.62
N SER A 33 7.82 4.38 0.77
CA SER A 33 6.40 4.73 0.66
C SER A 33 5.66 4.43 1.97
N PRO A 34 4.67 5.25 2.37
CA PRO A 34 3.91 5.00 3.59
C PRO A 34 3.00 3.75 3.50
N ALA A 35 2.62 3.35 2.30
CA ALA A 35 1.75 2.19 2.04
C ALA A 35 2.01 1.60 0.65
N VAL A 36 1.51 0.39 0.42
CA VAL A 36 1.40 -0.25 -0.90
C VAL A 36 -0.02 -0.73 -1.13
N LEU A 37 -0.50 -0.64 -2.37
CA LEU A 37 -1.78 -1.22 -2.78
C LEU A 37 -1.56 -2.67 -3.24
N VAL A 38 -2.45 -3.57 -2.84
CA VAL A 38 -2.38 -4.98 -3.22
C VAL A 38 -3.35 -5.25 -4.37
N LEU A 39 -2.86 -5.92 -5.41
CA LEU A 39 -3.60 -6.24 -6.62
C LEU A 39 -3.87 -7.75 -6.73
N GLU A 40 -5.11 -8.10 -7.05
CA GLU A 40 -5.55 -9.42 -7.51
C GLU A 40 -6.13 -9.28 -8.91
N PHE A 41 -5.56 -9.97 -9.91
CA PHE A 41 -5.99 -9.88 -11.32
C PHE A 41 -6.18 -8.43 -11.82
N GLY A 42 -5.28 -7.52 -11.41
CA GLY A 42 -5.31 -6.11 -11.79
C GLY A 42 -6.31 -5.24 -11.03
N ARG A 43 -7.04 -5.80 -10.04
CA ARG A 43 -7.95 -5.05 -9.17
C ARG A 43 -7.30 -4.82 -7.81
N ILE A 44 -7.44 -3.61 -7.27
CA ILE A 44 -7.04 -3.30 -5.90
C ILE A 44 -7.96 -4.07 -4.95
N ILE A 45 -7.38 -4.95 -4.14
CA ILE A 45 -8.10 -5.72 -3.11
C ILE A 45 -7.77 -5.28 -1.69
N ASP A 46 -6.63 -4.62 -1.48
CA ASP A 46 -6.18 -4.23 -0.14
C ASP A 46 -5.14 -3.10 -0.16
N ILE A 47 -4.78 -2.61 1.03
CA ILE A 47 -3.68 -1.69 1.31
C ILE A 47 -2.85 -2.23 2.47
N VAL A 48 -1.54 -2.28 2.30
CA VAL A 48 -0.60 -2.70 3.35
C VAL A 48 0.27 -1.52 3.75
N THR A 49 0.41 -1.33 5.05
CA THR A 49 1.21 -0.30 5.70
C THR A 49 2.33 -0.92 6.52
N ARG A 50 3.23 -0.08 7.05
CA ARG A 50 4.25 -0.54 8.01
C ARG A 50 3.65 -1.12 9.29
N TYR A 51 2.45 -0.70 9.69
CA TYR A 51 1.80 -1.21 10.90
C TYR A 51 1.40 -2.67 10.73
N ASP A 52 0.84 -3.03 9.57
CA ASP A 52 0.45 -4.40 9.26
C ASP A 52 1.65 -5.36 9.29
N ILE A 53 2.84 -4.89 8.84
CA ILE A 53 4.08 -5.66 8.94
C ILE A 53 4.49 -5.89 10.40
N ILE A 54 4.36 -4.88 11.26
CA ILE A 54 4.70 -4.96 12.68
C ILE A 54 3.72 -5.88 13.41
N GLU A 55 2.43 -5.76 13.12
CA GLU A 55 1.38 -6.61 13.67
C GLU A 55 1.59 -8.06 13.26
N TYR A 56 1.80 -8.33 11.96
CA TYR A 56 2.13 -9.66 11.46
C TYR A 56 3.36 -10.26 12.15
N ALA A 57 4.43 -9.48 12.30
CA ALA A 57 5.64 -9.94 12.98
C ALA A 57 5.46 -10.17 14.49
N SER A 58 4.53 -9.46 15.14
CA SER A 58 4.23 -9.60 16.58
C SER A 58 3.24 -10.74 16.87
N SER A 59 2.51 -11.17 15.84
CA SER A 59 1.57 -12.30 15.90
C SER A 59 2.20 -13.67 15.62
N LEU A 60 3.49 -13.68 15.25
CA LEU A 60 4.33 -14.87 15.05
C LEU A 60 5.07 -15.24 16.34
#